data_AF-A0A8J2PDD8-F1
#
_entry.id   AF-A0A8J2PDD8-F1
#
_cell.length_a   1.000
_cell.length_b   1.000
_cell.length_c   1.000
_cell.angle_alpha   90.00
_cell.angle_beta   90.00
_cell.angle_gamma   90.00
#
_symmetry.space_group_name_H-M   'P 1'
#
loop_
_entity.id
_entity.type
_entity.pdbx_description
1 polymer ?
#
loop_
_entity_poly.entity_id
_entity_poly.type
_entity_poly.pdbx_seq_one_letter_code
_entity_poly.pdbx_strand_id
1 'polypeptide(L)'
;FFRVLYDNNIFNKIKAQLVADHNVFSPVTRSQLIDDYFTLAYNKYVELEEALDLMSYLHKEKELVVWDAVFMQLKTAINMIGDQFDGIKVLLILHFESK
;
A
#
# COMPACT_ATOMS: atom_id res chain seq x y z
N PHE A 1 7.07 12.43 -13.10
CA PHE A 1 7.06 11.03 -12.65
C PHE A 1 5.64 10.50 -12.86
N PHE A 2 5.47 9.28 -13.39
CA PHE A 2 4.16 8.68 -13.68
C PHE A 2 3.98 7.39 -12.85
N ARG A 3 2.73 7.03 -12.54
CA ARG A 3 2.37 5.80 -11.82
C ARG A 3 1.84 4.75 -12.79
N VAL A 4 2.12 3.48 -12.54
CA VAL A 4 1.72 2.40 -13.44
C VAL A 4 0.65 1.52 -12.79
N LEU A 5 -0.56 1.58 -13.36
CA LEU A 5 -1.61 0.59 -13.09
C LEU A 5 -1.45 -0.54 -14.10
N TYR A 6 -1.03 -1.72 -13.64
CA TYR A 6 -0.92 -2.90 -14.49
C TYR A 6 -2.27 -3.61 -14.57
N ASP A 7 -2.54 -4.29 -15.68
CA ASP A 7 -3.68 -5.21 -15.73
C ASP A 7 -3.44 -6.42 -14.80
N ASN A 8 -4.52 -7.10 -14.44
CA ASN A 8 -4.49 -8.20 -13.47
C ASN A 8 -3.56 -9.36 -13.87
N ASN A 9 -3.37 -9.63 -15.16
CA ASN A 9 -2.48 -10.71 -15.61
C ASN A 9 -1.01 -10.33 -15.35
N ILE A 10 -0.61 -9.12 -15.74
CA ILE A 10 0.75 -8.62 -15.49
C ILE A 10 0.99 -8.48 -13.99
N PHE A 11 0.04 -7.93 -13.25
CA PHE A 11 0.14 -7.79 -11.80
C PHE A 11 0.38 -9.14 -11.09
N ASN A 12 -0.41 -10.16 -11.43
CA ASN A 12 -0.23 -11.50 -10.85
C ASN A 12 1.14 -12.11 -11.18
N LYS A 13 1.67 -11.87 -12.38
CA LYS A 13 3.03 -12.28 -12.74
C LYS A 13 4.09 -11.55 -11.92
N ILE A 14 3.92 -10.24 -11.70
CA ILE A 14 4.82 -9.46 -10.85
C ILE A 14 4.83 -10.03 -9.43
N LYS A 15 3.66 -10.26 -8.83
CA LYS A 15 3.54 -10.87 -7.50
C LYS A 15 4.24 -12.22 -7.41
N ALA A 16 3.96 -13.10 -8.37
CA ALA A 16 4.57 -14.42 -8.43
C ALA A 16 6.11 -14.33 -8.54
N GLN A 17 6.61 -13.40 -9.36
CA GLN A 17 8.05 -13.16 -9.50
C GLN A 17 8.66 -12.61 -8.21
N LEU A 18 8.03 -11.67 -7.51
CA LEU A 18 8.52 -11.14 -6.23
C LEU A 18 8.65 -12.25 -5.17
N VAL A 19 7.65 -13.12 -5.08
CA VAL A 19 7.66 -14.25 -4.12
C VAL A 19 8.73 -15.27 -4.48
N ALA A 20 8.86 -15.61 -5.77
CA ALA A 20 9.83 -16.58 -6.26
C ALA A 20 11.27 -16.06 -6.12
N ASP A 21 11.56 -14.92 -6.74
CA ASP A 21 12.83 -14.21 -6.65
C ASP A 21 12.65 -12.71 -6.93
N HIS A 22 12.65 -11.92 -5.85
CA HIS A 22 12.50 -10.48 -5.91
C HIS A 22 13.74 -9.76 -6.47
N ASN A 23 14.92 -10.40 -6.54
CA ASN A 23 16.14 -9.77 -7.03
C ASN A 23 16.16 -9.60 -8.55
N VAL A 24 15.21 -10.23 -9.26
CA VAL A 24 14.94 -9.94 -10.68
C VAL A 24 14.55 -8.48 -10.87
N PHE A 25 13.88 -7.87 -9.88
CA PHE A 25 13.57 -6.44 -9.89
C PHE A 25 14.61 -5.66 -9.08
N SER A 26 15.04 -4.53 -9.63
CA SER A 26 15.91 -3.61 -8.89
C SER A 26 15.23 -3.16 -7.58
N PRO A 27 16.00 -2.78 -6.55
CA PRO A 27 15.43 -2.24 -5.31
C PRO A 27 14.51 -1.04 -5.59
N VAL A 28 14.91 -0.15 -6.50
CA VAL A 28 14.12 1.02 -6.92
C VAL A 28 12.79 0.60 -7.55
N THR A 29 12.80 -0.41 -8.43
CA THR A 29 11.57 -0.94 -9.04
C THR A 29 10.62 -1.51 -8.00
N ARG A 30 11.15 -2.24 -7.00
CA ARG A 30 10.36 -2.79 -5.90
C ARG A 30 9.75 -1.69 -5.03
N SER A 31 10.54 -0.69 -4.65
CA SER A 31 10.05 0.51 -3.95
C SER A 31 8.93 1.21 -4.74
N GLN A 32 9.09 1.36 -6.05
CA GLN A 32 8.08 2.01 -6.89
C GLN A 32 6.79 1.20 -7.01
N LEU A 33 6.88 -0.13 -7.13
CA LEU A 33 5.69 -1.00 -7.16
C LEU A 33 4.86 -0.85 -5.88
N ILE A 34 5.53 -0.81 -4.73
CA ILE A 34 4.88 -0.61 -3.42
C ILE A 34 4.25 0.78 -3.35
N ASP A 35 5.00 1.83 -3.73
CA ASP A 35 4.49 3.22 -3.73
C ASP A 35 3.29 3.42 -4.66
N ASP A 36 3.36 2.87 -5.88
CA ASP A 36 2.31 2.98 -6.89
C ASP A 36 1.03 2.31 -6.41
N TYR A 37 1.08 1.04 -5.99
CA TYR A 37 -0.13 0.29 -5.63
C TYR A 37 -0.79 0.79 -4.36
N PHE A 38 -0.03 1.20 -3.34
CA PHE A 38 -0.63 1.83 -2.17
C PHE A 38 -1.29 3.15 -2.54
N THR A 39 -0.64 3.96 -3.37
CA THR A 39 -1.27 5.22 -3.75
C THR A 39 -2.50 5.01 -4.64
N LEU A 40 -2.46 4.03 -5.55
CA LEU A 40 -3.63 3.64 -6.35
C LEU A 40 -4.77 3.16 -5.45
N ALA A 41 -4.48 2.38 -4.40
CA ALA A 41 -5.46 1.94 -3.42
C ALA A 41 -6.07 3.12 -2.65
N TYR A 42 -5.27 4.08 -2.18
CA TYR A 42 -5.78 5.28 -1.50
C TYR A 42 -6.70 6.13 -2.39
N ASN A 43 -6.48 6.08 -3.71
CA ASN A 43 -7.30 6.77 -4.69
C ASN A 43 -8.41 5.88 -5.28
N LYS A 44 -8.65 4.69 -4.71
CA LYS A 44 -9.72 3.74 -5.08
C LYS A 44 -9.64 3.23 -6.53
N TYR A 45 -8.44 3.18 -7.10
CA TYR A 45 -8.20 2.55 -8.41
C TYR A 45 -8.00 1.03 -8.31
N VAL A 46 -7.54 0.55 -7.16
CA VAL A 46 -7.39 -0.87 -6.80
C VAL A 46 -7.82 -1.06 -5.35
N GLU A 47 -8.06 -2.29 -4.94
CA GLU A 47 -8.33 -2.62 -3.54
C GLU A 47 -7.04 -2.60 -2.70
N LEU A 48 -7.15 -2.28 -1.41
CA LEU A 48 -5.97 -2.23 -0.51
C LEU A 48 -5.30 -3.60 -0.38
N GLU A 49 -6.08 -4.68 -0.47
CA GLU A 49 -5.64 -6.06 -0.49
C GLU A 49 -4.63 -6.31 -1.61
N GLU A 50 -4.82 -5.71 -2.80
CA GLU A 50 -3.86 -5.84 -3.90
C GLU A 50 -2.52 -5.17 -3.56
N ALA A 51 -2.55 -4.00 -2.91
CA ALA A 51 -1.34 -3.34 -2.46
C ALA A 51 -0.61 -4.15 -1.37
N LEU A 52 -1.34 -4.74 -0.43
CA LEU A 52 -0.79 -5.59 0.63
C LEU A 52 -0.22 -6.89 0.09
N ASP A 53 -0.81 -7.45 -0.96
CA ASP A 53 -0.33 -8.66 -1.64
C ASP A 53 1.10 -8.50 -2.18
N LEU A 54 1.50 -7.28 -2.61
CA LEU A 54 2.88 -6.99 -3.02
C LEU A 54 3.87 -7.10 -1.86
N MET A 55 3.44 -6.99 -0.61
CA MET A 55 4.29 -7.08 0.57
C MET A 55 4.56 -8.53 1.02
N SER A 56 3.93 -9.53 0.40
CA SER A 56 4.06 -10.95 0.78
C SER A 56 5.50 -11.49 0.75
N TYR A 57 6.37 -10.94 -0.10
CA TYR A 57 7.76 -11.37 -0.23
C TYR A 57 8.73 -10.72 0.78
N LEU A 58 8.29 -9.70 1.54
CA LEU A 58 9.18 -8.85 2.36
C LEU A 58 10.00 -9.61 3.40
N HIS A 59 9.57 -10.79 3.82
CA HIS A 59 10.39 -11.65 4.70
C HIS A 59 11.75 -12.04 4.09
N LYS A 60 11.93 -11.89 2.77
CA LYS A 60 13.20 -12.09 2.06
C LYS A 60 13.92 -10.79 1.70
N GLU A 61 13.28 -9.63 1.91
CA GLU A 61 13.79 -8.31 1.52
C GLU A 61 14.94 -7.84 2.43
N LYS A 62 16.02 -7.35 1.82
CA LYS A 62 17.23 -6.88 2.51
C LYS A 62 17.59 -5.43 2.20
N GLU A 63 16.97 -4.85 1.18
CA GLU A 63 17.32 -3.53 0.68
C GLU A 63 16.61 -2.45 1.50
N LEU A 64 17.37 -1.57 2.14
CA LEU A 64 16.83 -0.52 3.01
C LEU A 64 15.87 0.41 2.27
N VAL A 65 16.17 0.76 1.01
CA VAL A 65 15.33 1.61 0.18
C VAL A 65 13.93 1.03 -0.07
N VAL A 66 13.79 -0.30 -0.04
CA VAL A 66 12.49 -0.95 -0.16
C VAL A 66 11.74 -0.88 1.17
N TRP A 67 12.42 -1.15 2.28
CA TRP A 67 11.84 -1.01 3.62
C TRP A 67 11.41 0.42 3.92
N ASP A 68 12.15 1.43 3.48
CA ASP A 68 11.76 2.84 3.61
C ASP A 68 10.42 3.13 2.91
N ALA A 69 10.24 2.61 1.70
CA ALA A 69 8.97 2.74 0.95
C ALA A 69 7.83 2.02 1.69
N VAL A 70 8.07 0.80 2.19
CA VAL A 70 7.11 0.03 2.99
C VAL A 70 6.66 0.83 4.21
N PHE A 71 7.60 1.33 5.01
CA PHE A 71 7.27 2.06 6.24
C PHE A 71 6.53 3.37 5.95
N MET A 72 6.89 4.07 4.87
CA MET A 72 6.18 5.28 4.44
C MET A 72 4.72 4.98 4.11
N GLN A 73 4.45 3.90 3.37
CA GLN A 73 3.09 3.51 3.01
C GLN A 73 2.30 3.00 4.22
N LEU A 74 2.88 2.17 5.09
CA LEU A 74 2.20 1.71 6.31
C LEU A 74 1.87 2.88 7.26
N LYS A 75 2.79 3.85 7.42
CA LYS A 75 2.53 5.05 8.20
C LYS A 75 1.35 5.85 7.64
N THR A 76 1.29 6.01 6.32
CA THR A 76 0.18 6.70 5.65
C THR A 76 -1.14 5.96 5.87
N ALA A 77 -1.17 4.63 5.69
CA ALA A 77 -2.36 3.82 5.93
C ALA A 77 -2.86 3.94 7.38
N ILE A 78 -1.95 3.87 8.37
CA ILE A 78 -2.31 4.01 9.79
C ILE A 78 -2.89 5.39 10.09
N ASN A 79 -2.31 6.46 9.52
CA ASN A 79 -2.82 7.82 9.70
C ASN A 79 -4.24 7.96 9.11
N MET A 80 -4.46 7.45 7.89
CA MET A 80 -5.79 7.49 7.25
C MET A 80 -6.85 6.76 8.08
N ILE A 81 -6.48 5.62 8.67
CA ILE A 81 -7.35 4.86 9.58
C ILE A 81 -7.63 5.68 10.85
N GLY A 82 -6.60 6.28 11.46
CA GLY A 82 -6.75 7.14 12.64
C GLY A 82 -7.69 8.32 12.41
N ASP A 83 -7.49 9.05 11.32
CA ASP A 83 -8.32 10.20 10.93
C ASP A 83 -9.80 9.80 10.74
N GLN A 84 -10.04 8.62 10.16
CA GLN A 84 -11.40 8.08 10.00
C GLN A 84 -12.07 7.82 11.35
N PHE A 85 -11.36 7.22 12.30
CA PHE A 85 -11.90 6.94 13.63
C PHE A 85 -12.22 8.22 14.41
N ASP A 86 -11.37 9.23 14.31
CA ASP A 86 -11.61 10.52 14.98
C ASP A 86 -12.78 11.26 14.35
N GLY A 87 -12.96 11.20 13.03
CA GLY A 87 -14.15 11.71 12.35
C GLY A 87 -15.45 11.05 12.84
N ILE A 88 -15.46 9.72 13.04
CA ILE A 88 -16.62 8.99 13.57
C ILE A 88 -16.94 9.41 15.01
N LYS A 89 -15.93 9.59 15.87
CA LYS A 89 -16.13 10.05 17.25
C LYS A 89 -16.79 11.43 17.29
N VAL A 90 -16.35 12.37 16.45
CA VAL A 90 -16.93 13.72 16.36
C VAL A 90 -18.41 13.65 15.94
N LEU A 91 -18.73 12.84 14.92
CA LEU A 91 -20.11 12.66 14.46
C LEU A 91 -21.03 12.05 15.54
N LEU A 92 -20.52 11.10 16.32
CA LEU A 92 -21.28 10.50 17.43
C LEU A 92 -21.55 11.53 18.53
N ILE A 93 -20.55 12.31 18.94
CA ILE A 93 -20.71 13.35 19.97
C ILE A 93 -21.77 14.38 19.54
N LEU A 94 -21.68 14.89 18.31
CA LEU A 94 -22.66 15.84 17.77
C LEU A 94 -24.08 15.27 17.70
N HIS A 95 -24.22 13.97 17.42
CA HIS A 95 -25.54 13.32 17.43
C HIS A 95 -26.14 13.24 18.85
N PHE A 96 -25.34 12.94 19.86
CA PHE A 96 -25.79 12.85 21.26
C PHE A 96 -26.06 14.21 21.91
N GLU A 97 -25.37 15.28 21.51
CA GLU A 97 -25.60 16.64 22.02
C GLU A 97 -26.82 17.34 21.37
N SER A 98 -27.35 16.80 20.26
CA SER A 98 -28.52 17.35 19.55
C SER A 98 -29.89 16.87 20.07
N LYS A 99 -29.92 16.08 21.15
CA LYS A 99 -31.12 15.59 21.84
C LYS A 99 -31.18 16.10 23.27
#